data_AF-A0A2W2JWR6-F1
#
_entry.id   AF-A0A2W2JWR6-F1
#
_cell.length_a   1.000
_cell.length_b   1.000
_cell.length_c   1.000
_cell.angle_alpha   90.00
_cell.angle_beta   90.00
_cell.angle_gamma   90.00
#
_symmetry.space_group_name_H-M   'P 1'
#
loop_
_entity.id
_entity.type
_entity.pdbx_description
1 polymer ?
#
loop_
_entity_poly.entity_id
_entity_poly.type
_entity_poly.pdbx_seq_one_letter_code
_entity_poly.pdbx_strand_id
1 'polypeptide(L)' 'MTPARKAPRTGSRAFAATWWGQAWVDALEASTLDAGRLSRGRTYARKGMVGPVTVTPGVLRAEVE' A
#
# COMPACT_ATOMS: atom_id res chain seq x y z
N MET A 1 -7.09 4.74 -18.72
CA MET A 1 -6.07 3.76 -19.15
C MET A 1 -5.19 3.48 -17.95
N THR A 2 -5.48 2.43 -17.18
CA THR A 2 -4.71 2.09 -15.97
C THR A 2 -3.30 1.68 -16.39
N PRO A 3 -2.23 2.27 -15.84
CA PRO A 3 -0.88 1.88 -16.22
C PRO A 3 -0.67 0.39 -15.88
N ALA A 4 -0.06 -0.35 -16.80
CA ALA A 4 0.29 -1.75 -16.57
C ALA A 4 1.26 -1.83 -15.37
N ARG A 5 0.84 -2.54 -14.32
CA ARG A 5 1.65 -2.71 -13.10
C ARG A 5 2.94 -3.45 -13.46
N LYS A 6 4.10 -2.93 -13.02
CA LYS A 6 5.39 -3.60 -13.24
C LYS A 6 5.33 -5.01 -12.68
N ALA A 7 5.72 -5.99 -13.49
CA ALA A 7 5.81 -7.37 -13.04
C ALA A 7 6.77 -7.48 -11.84
N PRO A 8 6.42 -8.29 -10.83
CA PRO A 8 7.30 -8.51 -9.68
C PRO A 8 8.66 -9.03 -10.16
N ARG A 9 9.74 -8.58 -9.50
CA ARG A 9 11.08 -9.11 -9.76
C ARG A 9 11.12 -10.60 -9.40
N THR A 10 11.88 -11.39 -10.15
CA THR A 10 12.08 -12.82 -9.86
C THR A 10 12.54 -12.99 -8.40
N GLY A 11 11.89 -13.89 -7.65
CA GLY A 11 12.13 -14.11 -6.21
C GLY A 11 11.42 -13.15 -5.25
N SER A 12 10.65 -12.16 -5.73
CA SER A 12 9.83 -11.29 -4.86
C SER A 12 8.35 -11.69 -4.89
N ARG A 13 7.70 -11.76 -3.71
CA ARG A 13 6.24 -11.93 -3.65
C ARG A 13 5.58 -10.67 -4.16
N ALA A 14 4.69 -10.81 -5.16
CA ALA A 14 3.94 -9.69 -5.68
C ALA A 14 3.04 -9.12 -4.57
N PHE A 15 3.16 -7.83 -4.29
CA PHE A 15 2.21 -7.16 -3.40
C PHE A 15 0.84 -7.11 -4.07
N ALA A 16 -0.22 -7.31 -3.29
CA ALA A 16 -1.59 -7.29 -3.78
C ALA A 16 -1.87 -8.32 -4.91
N ALA A 17 -1.24 -9.51 -4.90
CA ALA A 17 -1.29 -10.49 -6.00
C ALA A 17 -2.70 -10.99 -6.43
N THR A 18 -3.75 -10.69 -5.68
CA THR A 18 -5.14 -11.06 -6.01
C THR A 18 -5.85 -9.91 -6.71
N TRP A 19 -6.87 -10.22 -7.50
CA TRP A 19 -7.73 -9.21 -8.13
C TRP A 19 -8.22 -8.15 -7.13
N TRP A 20 -8.70 -8.58 -5.96
CA TRP A 20 -9.18 -7.66 -4.93
C TRP A 20 -8.07 -6.75 -4.38
N GLY A 21 -6.88 -7.31 -4.12
CA GLY A 21 -5.74 -6.52 -3.69
C GLY A 21 -5.34 -5.48 -4.74
N GLN A 22 -5.38 -5.86 -6.02
CA GLN A 22 -5.08 -4.94 -7.11
C GLN A 22 -6.09 -3.79 -7.14
N ALA A 23 -7.39 -4.09 -7.16
CA ALA A 23 -8.45 -3.10 -7.20
C ALA A 23 -8.41 -2.13 -6.01
N TRP A 24 -8.10 -2.63 -4.81
CA TRP A 24 -7.95 -1.80 -3.62
C TRP A 24 -6.77 -0.81 -3.72
N VAL A 25 -5.61 -1.26 -4.22
CA VAL A 25 -4.46 -0.38 -4.45
C VAL A 25 -4.77 0.68 -5.49
N ASP A 26 -5.44 0.31 -6.60
CA ASP A 26 -5.81 1.28 -7.65
C ASP A 26 -6.75 2.36 -7.09
N ALA A 27 -7.73 1.97 -6.27
CA ALA A 27 -8.64 2.93 -5.65
C ALA A 27 -7.91 3.90 -4.69
N LEU A 28 -6.92 3.42 -3.92
CA LEU A 28 -6.10 4.26 -3.05
C LEU A 28 -5.20 5.22 -3.84
N GLU A 29 -4.58 4.73 -4.92
CA GLU A 29 -3.71 5.53 -5.77
C GLU A 29 -4.50 6.58 -6.58
N ALA A 30 -5.73 6.28 -6.97
CA ALA A 30 -6.60 7.22 -7.70
C ALA A 30 -7.24 8.29 -6.79
N SER A 31 -7.47 7.99 -5.50
CA SER A 31 -8.12 8.91 -4.56
C SER A 31 -7.15 9.79 -3.74
N THR A 32 -5.85 9.52 -3.82
CA THR A 32 -4.87 10.29 -3.03
C THR A 32 -4.66 11.70 -3.60
N LEU A 33 -4.65 12.70 -2.71
CA LEU A 33 -4.22 14.06 -3.03
C LEU A 33 -2.69 14.23 -2.93
N ASP A 34 -2.00 13.25 -2.33
CA ASP A 34 -0.54 13.25 -2.14
C ASP A 34 0.03 11.86 -2.47
N ALA A 35 0.44 11.67 -3.73
CA ALA A 35 1.08 10.44 -4.18
C ALA A 35 2.44 10.19 -3.46
N GLY A 36 3.12 11.25 -3.02
CA GLY A 36 4.36 11.16 -2.26
C GLY A 36 4.16 10.50 -0.89
N ARG A 37 3.02 10.75 -0.24
CA ARG A 37 2.63 10.11 1.03
C ARG A 37 2.48 8.60 0.91
N LEU A 38 1.84 8.10 -0.15
CA LEU A 38 1.70 6.65 -0.37
C LEU A 38 3.05 5.96 -0.61
N SER A 39 3.94 6.60 -1.37
CA SER A 39 5.29 6.07 -1.63
C SER A 39 6.12 5.95 -0.34
N ARG A 40 6.11 6.99 0.50
CA ARG A 40 6.76 6.96 1.83
C ARG A 40 6.14 5.89 2.74
N GLY A 41 4.82 5.84 2.83
CA GLY A 41 4.09 4.83 3.61
C GLY A 41 4.46 3.39 3.23
N ARG A 42 4.53 3.10 1.92
CA ARG A 42 4.97 1.79 1.42
C ARG A 42 6.43 1.49 1.79
N THR A 43 7.28 2.51 1.83
CA THR A 43 8.68 2.35 2.25
C THR A 43 8.78 2.01 3.73
N TYR A 44 8.05 2.71 4.59
CA TYR A 44 7.99 2.42 6.03
C TYR A 44 7.48 0.99 6.30
N ALA A 45 6.38 0.60 5.67
CA ALA A 45 5.81 -0.73 5.80
C ALA A 45 6.79 -1.83 5.35
N ARG A 46 7.53 -1.64 4.25
CA ARG A 46 8.52 -2.60 3.77
C ARG A 46 9.76 -2.70 4.66
N LYS A 47 10.09 -1.63 5.39
CA LYS A 47 11.19 -1.60 6.36
C LYS A 47 10.80 -2.13 7.75
N GLY A 48 9.52 -2.46 7.97
CA GLY A 48 9.05 -2.88 9.29
C GLY A 48 8.87 -1.74 10.29
N MET A 49 8.82 -0.48 9.81
CA MET A 49 8.74 0.73 10.66
C MET A 49 7.29 1.06 11.09
N VAL A 50 6.34 0.16 10.85
CA VAL A 50 4.93 0.37 11.22
C VAL A 50 4.69 -0.40 12.50
N GLY A 51 4.36 0.33 13.57
CA GLY A 51 4.03 -0.25 14.86
C GLY A 51 2.68 -0.99 14.87
N PRO A 52 2.18 -1.37 16.06
CA PRO A 52 0.89 -2.02 16.20
C PRO A 52 -0.25 -1.22 15.54
N VAL A 53 -1.08 -1.91 14.75
CA VAL A 53 -2.24 -1.31 14.08
C VAL A 53 -3.46 -1.44 14.98
N THR A 54 -4.04 -0.30 15.35
CA THR A 54 -5.34 -0.25 16.04
C THR A 54 -6.46 -0.05 15.04
N VAL A 55 -7.48 -0.90 15.13
CA VAL A 55 -8.66 -0.88 14.25
C VAL A 55 -9.88 -0.46 15.05
N THR A 56 -10.56 0.57 14.56
CA THR A 56 -11.86 1.01 15.07
C THR A 56 -12.80 1.23 13.88
N PRO A 57 -14.14 1.19 14.06
CA PRO A 57 -15.06 1.44 12.95
C PRO A 57 -14.73 2.75 12.22
N GLY A 58 -14.44 2.63 10.92
CA GLY A 58 -14.09 3.77 10.05
C GLY A 58 -12.66 4.31 10.19
N VAL A 59 -11.84 3.82 11.12
CA VAL A 59 -10.48 4.37 11.35
C VAL A 59 -9.46 3.27 11.65
N LEU A 60 -8.33 3.33 10.93
CA LEU A 60 -7.12 2.56 11.16
C LEU A 60 -6.00 3.52 11.59
N ARG A 61 -5.28 3.20 12.68
CA ARG A 61 -4.14 3.99 13.17
C ARG A 61 -2.94 3.10 13.51
N ALA A 62 -1.74 3.61 13.25
CA ALA A 62 -0.48 3.02 13.65
C ALA A 62 0.57 4.12 13.79
N GLU A 63 1.51 3.94 14.71
CA GLU A 63 2.70 4.80 14.81
C GLU A 63 3.77 4.36 13.79
N VAL A 64 4.55 5.32 13.31
CA VAL A 64 5.61 5.11 12.32
C VAL A 64 6.87 5.81 12.79
N GLU A 65 8.01 5.10 12.73
CA GLU A 65 9.35 5.59 13.07
C GLU A 65 10.16 5.98 11.81
#